data_AF-A0A524CQ91-F1
#
_entry.id   AF-A0A524CQ91-F1
#
_cell.length_a   1.000
_cell.length_b   1.000
_cell.length_c   1.000
_cell.angle_alpha   90.00
_cell.angle_beta   90.00
_cell.angle_gamma   90.00
#
_symmetry.space_group_name_H-M   'P 1'
#
loop_
_entity.id
_entity.type
_entity.pdbx_description
1 polymer ?
#
loop_
_entity_poly.entity_id
_entity_poly.type
_entity_poly.pdbx_seq_one_letter_code
_entity_poly.pdbx_strand_id
1 'polypeptide(L)'
;MLTATLEQNGKVKKERIFVIDAHSHLGQDVDGATMMNPLAPGSGTFDFWGNVQGRIKGDWKKTGEQSFNTMIDGKATKISWDFEHYPFTDKLYSALAELGQKHSDLKEKSKFYSFIDQGVCFPFQDVFRDKRPEALYRASNINVSRFTTRFPFSMKLIGYGRCDPMEGQKAVNEVKYMREELGLRGLKLHPRSEGWIDNINSQKVIEVLIEAAKYSMPVIFDTRGKGSIMSIGELIRSARNKIKAEHPNLLPHFKVIIAHFAQGNVDDYEVYNTIVQPNTYGDLSMLHGAGAGNFFKSFRKWFIQGNKYNVDNRDWSEYLLFATDYPYFGDAHAEKLLIYVINKQFFDTGGTIADARNILGLNQLRILPEYNLPQVPDQAKSKPSTMIANPDYNENSISGYDMAIKALAKLIVENKFDIKKFCLQFHESWENLSDDVLLTTIAKSKKEEIKLLFMTILKQQASLVAPLQAHMEWKKFGYKYFNPMDREFFATFFQQCYLATDQLKAAEYLSPIFS
;
A
#
# COMPACT_ATOMS: atom_id res chain seq x y z
N MET A 1 4.50 10.64 -3.57
CA MET A 1 3.15 11.13 -3.29
C MET A 1 2.76 12.25 -4.20
N LEU A 2 1.45 12.34 -4.43
CA LEU A 2 0.81 13.47 -5.09
C LEU A 2 0.41 14.49 -4.02
N THR A 3 0.62 15.76 -4.29
CA THR A 3 0.20 16.84 -3.40
C THR A 3 -0.78 17.76 -4.13
N ALA A 4 -1.93 18.03 -3.50
CA ALA A 4 -2.87 19.04 -3.95
C ALA A 4 -2.76 20.29 -3.07
N THR A 5 -2.54 21.46 -3.66
CA THR A 5 -2.67 22.76 -2.99
C THR A 5 -4.00 23.37 -3.39
N LEU A 6 -4.90 23.53 -2.42
CA LEU A 6 -6.23 24.11 -2.60
C LEU A 6 -6.22 25.55 -2.09
N GLU A 7 -6.49 26.50 -2.97
CA GLU A 7 -6.66 27.91 -2.62
C GLU A 7 -8.15 28.28 -2.73
N GLN A 8 -8.76 28.66 -1.62
CA GLN A 8 -10.18 29.01 -1.52
C GLN A 8 -10.36 30.16 -0.53
N ASN A 9 -10.97 31.28 -0.97
CA ASN A 9 -11.23 32.48 -0.15
C ASN A 9 -9.99 32.99 0.62
N GLY A 10 -8.82 33.00 -0.04
CA GLY A 10 -7.55 33.42 0.57
C GLY A 10 -6.93 32.42 1.56
N LYS A 11 -7.57 31.27 1.80
CA LYS A 11 -7.00 30.18 2.59
C LYS A 11 -6.32 29.17 1.67
N VAL A 12 -5.15 28.70 2.09
CA VAL A 12 -4.39 27.66 1.39
C VAL A 12 -4.39 26.39 2.24
N LYS A 13 -4.84 25.28 1.68
CA LYS A 13 -4.78 23.94 2.29
C LYS A 13 -3.93 23.04 1.41
N LYS A 14 -2.99 22.31 2.02
CA LYS A 14 -2.15 21.32 1.33
C LYS A 14 -2.62 19.92 1.72
N GLU A 15 -2.94 19.12 0.71
CA GLU A 15 -3.42 17.74 0.84
C GLU A 15 -2.36 16.79 0.29
N ARG A 16 -2.04 15.77 1.07
CA ARG A 16 -1.04 14.75 0.75
C ARG A 16 -1.75 13.45 0.38
N ILE A 17 -1.58 13.00 -0.86
CA ILE A 17 -2.21 11.79 -1.39
C ILE A 17 -1.12 10.74 -1.61
N PHE A 18 -1.18 9.68 -0.80
CA PHE A 18 -0.30 8.52 -0.94
C PHE A 18 -0.79 7.66 -2.11
N VAL A 19 0.08 7.39 -3.08
CA VAL A 19 -0.29 6.69 -4.32
C VAL A 19 0.26 5.28 -4.30
N ILE A 20 -0.62 4.29 -4.51
CA ILE A 20 -0.27 2.87 -4.56
C ILE A 20 -0.79 2.26 -5.86
N ASP A 21 0.12 1.72 -6.67
CA ASP A 21 -0.24 0.87 -7.80
C ASP A 21 -0.70 -0.50 -7.29
N ALA A 22 -1.99 -0.82 -7.39
CA ALA A 22 -2.55 -2.05 -6.85
C ALA A 22 -2.34 -3.30 -7.73
N HIS A 23 -1.75 -3.17 -8.92
CA HIS A 23 -1.59 -4.29 -9.86
C HIS A 23 -0.30 -4.13 -10.67
N SER A 24 0.69 -4.96 -10.35
CA SER A 24 1.89 -5.15 -11.17
C SER A 24 2.37 -6.59 -11.03
N HIS A 25 3.23 -7.02 -11.95
CA HIS A 25 3.78 -8.36 -11.97
C HIS A 25 5.30 -8.36 -11.79
N LEU A 26 5.82 -9.43 -11.21
CA LEU A 26 7.26 -9.69 -11.06
C LEU A 26 7.57 -11.13 -11.47
N GLY A 27 8.59 -11.31 -12.30
CA GLY A 27 9.00 -12.58 -12.86
C GLY A 27 9.02 -12.57 -14.39
N GLN A 28 8.72 -13.71 -14.99
CA GLN A 28 8.65 -13.88 -16.44
C GLN A 28 7.50 -14.82 -16.75
N ASP A 29 6.48 -14.31 -17.45
CA ASP A 29 5.34 -15.10 -17.90
C ASP A 29 5.74 -16.06 -19.03
N VAL A 30 4.94 -17.12 -19.22
CA VAL A 30 5.07 -18.05 -20.34
C VAL A 30 4.79 -17.41 -21.70
N ASP A 31 4.07 -16.29 -21.73
CA ASP A 31 3.82 -15.51 -22.96
C ASP A 31 4.97 -14.56 -23.34
N GLY A 32 6.00 -14.46 -22.50
CA GLY A 32 7.19 -13.63 -22.73
C GLY A 32 7.18 -12.27 -22.03
N ALA A 33 6.09 -11.84 -21.41
CA ALA A 33 6.09 -10.65 -20.56
C ALA A 33 7.07 -10.83 -19.38
N THR A 34 7.86 -9.80 -19.07
CA THR A 34 8.93 -9.94 -18.07
C THR A 34 9.16 -8.67 -17.26
N MET A 35 9.35 -8.86 -15.96
CA MET A 35 9.82 -7.88 -15.00
C MET A 35 10.60 -8.64 -13.92
N MET A 36 11.86 -8.99 -14.21
CA MET A 36 12.67 -9.83 -13.31
C MET A 36 13.32 -9.05 -12.16
N ASN A 37 13.52 -7.74 -12.35
CA ASN A 37 14.21 -6.87 -11.41
C ASN A 37 13.55 -5.48 -11.40
N PRO A 38 12.99 -5.03 -10.25
CA PRO A 38 12.36 -3.71 -10.15
C PRO A 38 13.29 -2.52 -10.46
N LEU A 39 14.62 -2.72 -10.40
CA LEU A 39 15.65 -1.73 -10.73
C LEU A 39 16.25 -1.90 -12.13
N ALA A 40 15.74 -2.81 -12.96
CA ALA A 40 16.26 -2.98 -14.31
C ALA A 40 16.14 -1.67 -15.10
N PRO A 41 17.25 -1.12 -15.66
CA PRO A 41 17.17 0.07 -16.47
C PRO A 41 16.27 -0.16 -17.71
N GLY A 42 15.33 0.75 -17.95
CA GLY A 42 14.38 0.74 -19.06
C GLY A 42 13.19 -0.23 -18.94
N SER A 43 13.22 -1.19 -18.00
CA SER A 43 12.18 -2.24 -17.88
C SER A 43 11.82 -2.62 -16.44
N GLY A 44 12.40 -1.97 -15.44
CA GLY A 44 12.07 -2.16 -14.04
C GLY A 44 10.85 -1.32 -13.63
N THR A 45 10.17 -1.77 -12.57
CA THR A 45 9.02 -1.06 -11.98
C THR A 45 9.31 0.41 -11.67
N PHE A 46 10.49 0.73 -11.14
CA PHE A 46 10.80 2.10 -10.74
C PHE A 46 11.08 3.03 -11.93
N ASP A 47 11.68 2.49 -13.00
CA ASP A 47 11.84 3.22 -14.26
C ASP A 47 10.48 3.45 -14.92
N PHE A 48 9.60 2.46 -14.90
CA PHE A 48 8.22 2.59 -15.35
C PHE A 48 7.48 3.71 -14.59
N TRP A 49 7.54 3.73 -13.25
CA TRP A 49 6.93 4.81 -12.46
C TRP A 49 7.52 6.17 -12.79
N GLY A 50 8.83 6.24 -13.05
CA GLY A 50 9.47 7.49 -13.46
C GLY A 50 9.02 7.98 -14.83
N ASN A 51 8.81 7.06 -15.77
CA ASN A 51 8.27 7.38 -17.09
C ASN A 51 6.82 7.87 -16.99
N VAL A 52 5.97 7.24 -16.17
CA VAL A 52 4.60 7.72 -15.89
C VAL A 52 4.62 9.14 -15.34
N GLN A 53 5.46 9.40 -14.33
CA GLN A 53 5.61 10.74 -13.76
C GLN A 53 6.06 11.77 -14.81
N GLY A 54 7.05 11.41 -15.63
CA GLY A 54 7.56 12.27 -16.71
C GLY A 54 6.48 12.61 -17.74
N ARG A 55 5.62 11.65 -18.09
CA ARG A 55 4.49 11.87 -19.00
C ARG A 55 3.46 12.82 -18.42
N ILE A 56 3.08 12.65 -17.15
CA ILE A 56 2.14 13.57 -16.49
C ILE A 56 2.69 14.99 -16.48
N LYS A 57 3.96 15.20 -16.14
CA LYS A 57 4.60 16.53 -16.25
C LYS A 57 4.59 17.07 -17.68
N GLY A 58 4.83 16.19 -18.65
CA GLY A 58 4.78 16.52 -20.06
C GLY A 58 3.39 16.97 -20.52
N ASP A 59 2.33 16.30 -20.05
CA ASP A 59 0.95 16.68 -20.30
C ASP A 59 0.60 18.01 -19.64
N TRP A 60 0.90 18.17 -18.36
CA TRP A 60 0.73 19.42 -17.62
C TRP A 60 1.35 20.63 -18.32
N LYS A 61 2.56 20.48 -18.88
CA LYS A 61 3.22 21.54 -19.65
C LYS A 61 2.47 21.89 -20.94
N LYS A 62 1.79 20.92 -21.56
CA LYS A 62 1.03 21.11 -22.80
C LYS A 62 -0.37 21.67 -22.54
N THR A 63 -1.05 21.19 -21.50
CA THR A 63 -2.46 21.46 -21.23
C THR A 63 -2.68 22.57 -20.21
N GLY A 64 -1.69 22.85 -19.36
CA GLY A 64 -1.82 23.74 -18.22
C GLY A 64 -2.55 23.11 -17.03
N GLU A 65 -2.94 21.83 -17.11
CA GLU A 65 -3.76 21.17 -16.07
C GLU A 65 -3.02 20.85 -14.76
N GLN A 66 -1.75 21.26 -14.62
CA GLN A 66 -1.10 21.26 -13.31
C GLN A 66 -1.85 22.15 -12.31
N SER A 67 -2.46 23.25 -12.78
CA SER A 67 -3.21 24.18 -11.94
C SER A 67 -4.46 24.66 -12.67
N PHE A 68 -5.63 24.52 -12.02
CA PHE A 68 -6.90 24.93 -12.60
C PHE A 68 -7.89 25.42 -11.55
N ASN A 69 -8.88 26.20 -11.99
CA ASN A 69 -9.99 26.65 -11.16
C ASN A 69 -11.19 25.72 -11.36
N THR A 70 -11.83 25.32 -10.27
CA THR A 70 -13.06 24.51 -10.26
C THR A 70 -13.96 24.93 -9.09
N MET A 71 -15.09 24.24 -8.91
CA MET A 71 -16.01 24.44 -7.81
C MET A 71 -15.94 23.25 -6.86
N ILE A 72 -15.57 23.49 -5.60
CA ILE A 72 -15.62 22.48 -4.53
C ILE A 72 -16.58 23.02 -3.46
N ASP A 73 -17.60 22.23 -3.11
CA ASP A 73 -18.62 22.60 -2.13
C ASP A 73 -19.26 23.99 -2.41
N GLY A 74 -19.55 24.25 -3.68
CA GLY A 74 -20.16 25.51 -4.14
C GLY A 74 -19.24 26.73 -4.09
N LYS A 75 -17.93 26.54 -3.85
CA LYS A 75 -16.95 27.62 -3.76
C LYS A 75 -15.88 27.51 -4.84
N ALA A 76 -15.54 28.65 -5.43
CA ALA A 76 -14.43 28.74 -6.38
C ALA A 76 -13.12 28.35 -5.68
N THR A 77 -12.47 27.31 -6.21
CA THR A 77 -11.26 26.74 -5.66
C THR A 77 -10.23 26.58 -6.76
N LYS A 78 -9.02 27.07 -6.53
CA LYS A 78 -7.88 26.75 -7.38
C LYS A 78 -7.20 25.51 -6.81
N ILE A 79 -7.03 24.48 -7.63
CA ILE A 79 -6.24 23.29 -7.30
C ILE A 79 -4.92 23.39 -8.05
N SER A 80 -3.81 23.12 -7.37
CA SER A 80 -2.49 22.99 -8.00
C SER A 80 -1.81 21.70 -7.54
N TRP A 81 -1.28 20.94 -8.49
CA TRP A 81 -0.66 19.64 -8.27
C TRP A 81 0.87 19.72 -8.25
N ASP A 82 1.47 18.92 -7.37
CA ASP A 82 2.90 18.70 -7.34
C ASP A 82 3.23 17.25 -6.94
N PHE A 83 4.48 16.84 -7.18
CA PHE A 83 4.99 15.55 -6.74
C PHE A 83 6.04 15.74 -5.65
N GLU A 84 5.75 15.18 -4.49
CA GLU A 84 6.65 15.21 -3.35
C GLU A 84 7.01 13.78 -2.94
N HIS A 85 8.12 13.63 -2.24
CA HIS A 85 8.44 12.37 -1.58
C HIS A 85 7.70 12.27 -0.25
N TYR A 86 7.32 11.05 0.14
CA TYR A 86 6.84 10.84 1.50
C TYR A 86 7.95 11.21 2.51
N PRO A 87 7.68 12.08 3.50
CA PRO A 87 8.73 12.69 4.32
C PRO A 87 9.67 11.71 5.01
N PHE A 88 9.14 10.62 5.58
CA PHE A 88 9.98 9.59 6.22
C PHE A 88 10.98 8.98 5.22
N THR A 89 10.50 8.54 4.05
CA THR A 89 11.36 7.94 3.03
C THR A 89 12.38 8.93 2.48
N ASP A 90 11.97 10.19 2.29
CA ASP A 90 12.85 11.23 1.76
C ASP A 90 14.01 11.53 2.70
N LYS A 91 13.70 11.69 4.00
CA LYS A 91 14.69 11.92 5.05
C LYS A 91 15.62 10.72 5.20
N LEU A 92 15.08 9.50 5.16
CA LEU A 92 15.90 8.28 5.26
C LEU A 92 16.88 8.16 4.08
N TYR A 93 16.40 8.38 2.85
CA TYR A 93 17.26 8.32 1.67
C TYR A 93 18.30 9.45 1.67
N SER A 94 17.94 10.64 2.14
CA SER A 94 18.88 11.76 2.30
C SER A 94 19.97 11.42 3.32
N ALA A 95 19.60 10.85 4.47
CA ALA A 95 20.56 10.40 5.48
C ALA A 95 21.48 9.28 4.96
N LEU A 96 20.96 8.33 4.18
CA LEU A 96 21.77 7.28 3.54
C LEU A 96 22.74 7.86 2.49
N ALA A 97 22.31 8.87 1.73
CA ALA A 97 23.16 9.57 0.78
C ALA A 97 24.28 10.34 1.48
N GLU A 98 23.99 11.05 2.57
CA GLU A 98 24.99 11.74 3.42
C GLU A 98 26.07 10.78 3.94
N LEU A 99 25.70 9.54 4.27
CA LEU A 99 26.67 8.53 4.73
C LEU A 99 27.61 8.03 3.63
N GLY A 100 27.26 8.19 2.35
CA GLY A 100 28.12 7.82 1.21
C GLY A 100 28.42 6.31 1.08
N GLN A 101 27.63 5.46 1.74
CA GLN A 101 27.86 4.00 1.80
C GLN A 101 26.75 3.22 1.08
N LYS A 102 26.46 1.99 1.51
CA LYS A 102 25.39 1.15 0.97
C LYS A 102 24.08 1.93 0.92
N HIS A 103 23.38 1.88 -0.22
CA HIS A 103 22.11 2.57 -0.46
C HIS A 103 22.18 4.10 -0.57
N SER A 104 23.36 4.70 -0.66
CA SER A 104 23.54 6.15 -0.87
C SER A 104 22.96 6.66 -2.19
N ASP A 105 22.81 5.78 -3.18
CA ASP A 105 22.25 6.07 -4.50
C ASP A 105 20.71 6.23 -4.51
N LEU A 106 20.02 5.80 -3.44
CA LEU A 106 18.55 5.80 -3.40
C LEU A 106 17.94 7.19 -3.50
N LYS A 107 18.57 8.21 -2.90
CA LYS A 107 18.07 9.59 -2.97
C LYS A 107 18.01 10.07 -4.41
N GLU A 108 19.09 9.87 -5.16
CA GLU A 108 19.17 10.27 -6.56
C GLU A 108 18.15 9.53 -7.42
N LYS A 109 18.11 8.19 -7.29
CA LYS A 109 17.17 7.35 -8.05
C LYS A 109 15.73 7.75 -7.78
N SER A 110 15.38 8.01 -6.52
CA SER A 110 14.01 8.30 -6.13
C SER A 110 13.41 9.55 -6.79
N LYS A 111 14.23 10.54 -7.16
CA LYS A 111 13.77 11.81 -7.77
C LYS A 111 12.87 11.60 -8.98
N PHE A 112 13.09 10.49 -9.70
CA PHE A 112 12.38 10.20 -10.94
C PHE A 112 11.02 9.55 -10.68
N TYR A 113 10.81 8.85 -9.56
CA TYR A 113 9.58 8.13 -9.22
C TYR A 113 8.99 8.58 -7.88
N SER A 114 8.97 9.90 -7.62
CA SER A 114 8.40 10.43 -6.39
C SER A 114 6.88 10.30 -6.35
N PHE A 115 6.19 10.30 -7.49
CA PHE A 115 4.73 10.26 -7.57
C PHE A 115 4.11 8.98 -6.99
N ILE A 116 4.51 7.79 -7.47
CA ILE A 116 4.02 6.50 -6.96
C ILE A 116 4.82 6.09 -5.71
N ASP A 117 4.14 5.99 -4.58
CA ASP A 117 4.80 5.74 -3.29
C ASP A 117 5.08 4.26 -3.07
N GLN A 118 4.13 3.39 -3.43
CA GLN A 118 4.26 1.93 -3.36
C GLN A 118 3.57 1.24 -4.54
N GLY A 119 3.84 -0.05 -4.73
CA GLY A 119 3.08 -0.90 -5.64
C GLY A 119 2.95 -2.33 -5.15
N VAL A 120 1.81 -2.93 -5.42
CA VAL A 120 1.58 -4.36 -5.27
C VAL A 120 2.22 -5.09 -6.44
N CYS A 121 3.00 -6.13 -6.16
CA CYS A 121 3.51 -7.02 -7.18
C CYS A 121 3.22 -8.48 -6.81
N PHE A 122 2.82 -9.27 -7.81
CA PHE A 122 2.61 -10.71 -7.69
C PHE A 122 3.28 -11.47 -8.84
N PRO A 123 3.41 -12.80 -8.73
CA PRO A 123 4.00 -13.58 -9.80
C PRO A 123 3.10 -13.68 -11.02
N PHE A 124 3.74 -13.67 -12.20
CA PHE A 124 3.14 -14.03 -13.47
C PHE A 124 2.64 -15.48 -13.49
N GLN A 125 2.04 -15.92 -14.60
CA GLN A 125 1.89 -17.36 -14.88
C GLN A 125 3.27 -17.92 -15.26
N ASP A 126 4.23 -17.81 -14.35
CA ASP A 126 5.63 -17.75 -14.73
C ASP A 126 6.27 -19.10 -15.04
N VAL A 127 7.46 -19.01 -15.60
CA VAL A 127 8.39 -20.12 -15.87
C VAL A 127 9.04 -20.69 -14.59
N PHE A 128 8.67 -20.21 -13.40
CA PHE A 128 9.18 -20.71 -12.12
C PHE A 128 8.16 -21.59 -11.41
N ARG A 129 6.87 -21.53 -11.78
CA ARG A 129 5.75 -22.06 -11.00
C ARG A 129 5.84 -23.53 -10.59
N ASP A 130 6.50 -24.36 -11.38
CA ASP A 130 6.64 -25.81 -11.21
C ASP A 130 7.99 -26.23 -10.60
N LYS A 131 8.91 -25.29 -10.34
CA LYS A 131 10.27 -25.60 -9.87
C LYS A 131 10.34 -26.06 -8.41
N ARG A 132 9.22 -26.06 -7.68
CA ARG A 132 9.12 -26.44 -6.26
C ARG A 132 7.83 -27.27 -6.07
N PRO A 133 7.92 -28.60 -5.87
CA PRO A 133 6.76 -29.50 -5.94
C PRO A 133 5.80 -29.43 -4.74
N GLU A 134 6.14 -28.63 -3.70
CA GLU A 134 5.32 -28.46 -2.51
C GLU A 134 3.95 -27.85 -2.82
N ALA A 135 3.91 -26.88 -3.74
CA ALA A 135 2.69 -26.27 -4.30
C ALA A 135 3.01 -25.55 -5.61
N LEU A 136 2.05 -25.48 -6.53
CA LEU A 136 2.18 -24.66 -7.74
C LEU A 136 2.37 -23.19 -7.34
N TYR A 137 3.36 -22.54 -7.95
CA TYR A 137 3.84 -21.18 -7.65
C TYR A 137 4.70 -21.00 -6.40
N ARG A 138 5.05 -22.06 -5.65
CA ARG A 138 5.93 -21.94 -4.47
C ARG A 138 7.24 -21.22 -4.79
N ALA A 139 7.89 -21.56 -5.90
CA ALA A 139 9.15 -20.91 -6.32
C ALA A 139 8.94 -19.43 -6.70
N SER A 140 7.83 -19.13 -7.37
CA SER A 140 7.40 -17.80 -7.80
C SER A 140 7.13 -16.90 -6.60
N ASN A 141 6.43 -17.41 -5.59
CA ASN A 141 6.14 -16.72 -4.33
C ASN A 141 7.42 -16.39 -3.55
N ILE A 142 8.37 -17.35 -3.50
CA ILE A 142 9.69 -17.11 -2.90
C ILE A 142 10.42 -15.99 -3.64
N ASN A 143 10.31 -15.93 -4.98
CA ASN A 143 10.93 -14.86 -5.75
C ASN A 143 10.35 -13.49 -5.42
N VAL A 144 9.02 -13.35 -5.37
CA VAL A 144 8.34 -12.10 -4.97
C VAL A 144 8.75 -11.67 -3.57
N SER A 145 8.71 -12.61 -2.62
CA SER A 145 9.09 -12.37 -1.23
C SER A 145 10.50 -11.79 -1.08
N ARG A 146 11.48 -12.26 -1.87
CA ARG A 146 12.87 -11.74 -1.83
C ARG A 146 12.98 -10.24 -2.10
N PHE A 147 12.12 -9.68 -2.95
CA PHE A 147 12.08 -8.25 -3.20
C PHE A 147 11.18 -7.56 -2.17
N THR A 148 9.98 -8.04 -1.93
CA THR A 148 9.00 -7.27 -1.15
C THR A 148 9.21 -7.28 0.36
N THR A 149 10.16 -8.08 0.86
CA THR A 149 10.44 -8.21 2.30
C THR A 149 11.85 -7.79 2.70
N ARG A 150 12.60 -7.11 1.81
CA ARG A 150 13.96 -6.64 2.07
C ARG A 150 14.15 -5.18 1.67
N PHE A 151 14.88 -4.43 2.47
CA PHE A 151 15.26 -3.06 2.12
C PHE A 151 16.17 -3.06 0.89
N PRO A 152 16.01 -2.11 -0.05
CA PRO A 152 15.10 -0.96 -0.01
C PRO A 152 13.70 -1.23 -0.56
N PHE A 153 13.52 -2.36 -1.23
CA PHE A 153 12.31 -2.70 -1.98
C PHE A 153 11.08 -2.86 -1.09
N SER A 154 11.20 -3.39 0.11
CA SER A 154 10.10 -3.52 1.09
C SER A 154 9.45 -2.20 1.50
N MET A 155 10.11 -1.06 1.26
CA MET A 155 9.51 0.26 1.45
C MET A 155 8.62 0.67 0.28
N LYS A 156 8.83 0.08 -0.90
CA LYS A 156 8.19 0.44 -2.16
C LYS A 156 7.28 -0.65 -2.74
N LEU A 157 7.49 -1.91 -2.39
CA LEU A 157 6.80 -3.04 -2.98
C LEU A 157 6.03 -3.84 -1.92
N ILE A 158 4.83 -4.25 -2.28
CA ILE A 158 3.92 -5.06 -1.48
C ILE A 158 3.76 -6.39 -2.20
N GLY A 159 4.27 -7.46 -1.61
CA GLY A 159 4.26 -8.78 -2.24
C GLY A 159 2.93 -9.48 -2.05
N TYR A 160 2.28 -9.86 -3.14
CA TYR A 160 1.17 -10.80 -3.14
C TYR A 160 1.69 -12.11 -3.70
N GLY A 161 1.21 -13.22 -3.14
CA GLY A 161 1.54 -14.54 -3.67
C GLY A 161 0.46 -15.08 -4.58
N ARG A 162 0.67 -16.28 -5.08
CA ARG A 162 -0.21 -16.98 -6.01
C ARG A 162 -0.32 -18.45 -5.62
N CYS A 163 -1.47 -19.06 -5.84
CA CYS A 163 -1.65 -20.50 -5.74
C CYS A 163 -2.72 -20.94 -6.73
N ASP A 164 -2.78 -22.24 -7.02
CA ASP A 164 -3.87 -22.82 -7.80
C ASP A 164 -4.86 -23.51 -6.86
N PRO A 165 -6.09 -22.99 -6.72
CA PRO A 165 -7.10 -23.59 -5.85
C PRO A 165 -7.41 -25.05 -6.21
N MET A 166 -7.17 -25.49 -7.45
CA MET A 166 -7.45 -26.86 -7.88
C MET A 166 -6.56 -27.89 -7.19
N GLU A 167 -5.41 -27.49 -6.63
CA GLU A 167 -4.57 -28.36 -5.79
C GLU A 167 -5.16 -28.64 -4.39
N GLY A 168 -6.34 -28.09 -4.07
CA GLY A 168 -7.08 -28.36 -2.83
C GLY A 168 -6.28 -27.97 -1.58
N GLN A 169 -6.05 -28.94 -0.68
CA GLN A 169 -5.36 -28.67 0.58
C GLN A 169 -3.94 -28.10 0.39
N LYS A 170 -3.24 -28.43 -0.71
CA LYS A 170 -1.94 -27.81 -1.01
C LYS A 170 -2.05 -26.30 -1.20
N ALA A 171 -3.10 -25.83 -1.88
CA ALA A 171 -3.34 -24.41 -2.10
C ALA A 171 -3.63 -23.67 -0.79
N VAL A 172 -4.43 -24.29 0.10
CA VAL A 172 -4.70 -23.78 1.45
C VAL A 172 -3.40 -23.67 2.25
N ASN A 173 -2.59 -24.73 2.25
CA ASN A 173 -1.28 -24.72 2.92
C ASN A 173 -0.31 -23.69 2.32
N GLU A 174 -0.41 -23.43 1.01
CA GLU A 174 0.37 -22.40 0.34
C GLU A 174 -0.02 -21.01 0.84
N VAL A 175 -1.31 -20.71 1.02
CA VAL A 175 -1.76 -19.42 1.60
C VAL A 175 -1.14 -19.17 2.96
N LYS A 176 -1.17 -20.18 3.83
CA LYS A 176 -0.53 -20.14 5.14
C LYS A 176 0.98 -19.89 5.02
N TYR A 177 1.68 -20.65 4.18
CA TYR A 177 3.11 -20.49 3.96
C TYR A 177 3.48 -19.09 3.44
N MET A 178 2.72 -18.57 2.48
CA MET A 178 2.93 -17.23 1.92
C MET A 178 2.84 -16.16 2.99
N ARG A 179 1.90 -16.27 3.93
CA ARG A 179 1.77 -15.29 5.00
C ARG A 179 2.83 -15.47 6.08
N GLU A 180 2.93 -16.66 6.64
CA GLU A 180 3.70 -16.92 7.87
C GLU A 180 5.19 -16.97 7.59
N GLU A 181 5.61 -17.62 6.51
CA GLU A 181 7.03 -17.85 6.20
C GLU A 181 7.57 -16.79 5.24
N LEU A 182 6.80 -16.43 4.21
CA LEU A 182 7.27 -15.49 3.18
C LEU A 182 6.94 -14.03 3.48
N GLY A 183 6.04 -13.75 4.43
CA GLY A 183 5.61 -12.39 4.77
C GLY A 183 4.85 -11.66 3.65
N LEU A 184 4.25 -12.40 2.71
CA LEU A 184 3.40 -11.83 1.67
C LEU A 184 2.09 -11.30 2.28
N ARG A 185 1.49 -10.32 1.61
CA ARG A 185 0.44 -9.45 2.16
C ARG A 185 -0.90 -9.56 1.42
N GLY A 186 -0.98 -10.38 0.38
CA GLY A 186 -2.19 -10.65 -0.40
C GLY A 186 -2.02 -11.84 -1.33
N LEU A 187 -3.07 -12.17 -2.07
CA LEU A 187 -3.14 -13.33 -2.95
C LEU A 187 -3.65 -12.93 -4.33
N LYS A 188 -3.06 -13.47 -5.40
CA LYS A 188 -3.55 -13.38 -6.78
C LYS A 188 -4.03 -14.76 -7.21
N LEU A 189 -5.22 -14.80 -7.82
CA LEU A 189 -5.79 -15.96 -8.48
C LEU A 189 -6.10 -15.62 -9.93
N HIS A 190 -5.88 -16.56 -10.86
CA HIS A 190 -6.07 -16.28 -12.28
C HIS A 190 -6.80 -17.44 -12.98
N PRO A 191 -8.15 -17.50 -12.89
CA PRO A 191 -8.94 -18.62 -13.39
C PRO A 191 -8.66 -19.04 -14.84
N ARG A 192 -8.52 -18.07 -15.75
CA ARG A 192 -8.30 -18.34 -17.17
C ARG A 192 -6.92 -18.94 -17.46
N SER A 193 -5.86 -18.23 -17.09
CA SER A 193 -4.48 -18.64 -17.36
C SER A 193 -4.12 -19.93 -16.62
N GLU A 194 -4.77 -20.22 -15.49
CA GLU A 194 -4.59 -21.46 -14.73
C GLU A 194 -5.53 -22.60 -15.16
N GLY A 195 -6.43 -22.38 -16.13
CA GLY A 195 -7.24 -23.44 -16.71
C GLY A 195 -8.42 -23.91 -15.85
N TRP A 196 -8.92 -23.08 -14.91
CA TRP A 196 -10.05 -23.41 -14.04
C TRP A 196 -11.21 -22.40 -14.14
N ILE A 197 -11.35 -21.71 -15.27
CA ILE A 197 -12.42 -20.72 -15.53
C ILE A 197 -13.83 -21.27 -15.25
N ASP A 198 -14.09 -22.54 -15.57
CA ASP A 198 -15.39 -23.20 -15.35
C ASP A 198 -15.60 -23.63 -13.89
N ASN A 199 -14.58 -23.52 -13.04
CA ASN A 199 -14.58 -23.94 -11.64
C ASN A 199 -14.43 -22.76 -10.65
N ILE A 200 -14.65 -21.52 -11.09
CA ILE A 200 -14.57 -20.32 -10.24
C ILE A 200 -15.40 -20.47 -8.98
N ASN A 201 -16.64 -20.96 -9.09
CA ASN A 201 -17.59 -21.11 -7.99
C ASN A 201 -17.40 -22.40 -7.17
N SER A 202 -16.28 -23.11 -7.34
CA SER A 202 -16.06 -24.39 -6.65
C SER A 202 -15.74 -24.22 -5.16
N GLN A 203 -16.05 -25.26 -4.39
CA GLN A 203 -15.75 -25.32 -2.95
C GLN A 203 -14.24 -25.15 -2.65
N LYS A 204 -13.36 -25.62 -3.55
CA LYS A 204 -11.91 -25.45 -3.42
C LYS A 204 -11.47 -23.98 -3.41
N VAL A 205 -12.09 -23.15 -4.26
CA VAL A 205 -11.79 -21.71 -4.29
C VAL A 205 -12.29 -21.04 -3.01
N ILE A 206 -13.48 -21.42 -2.52
CA ILE A 206 -14.01 -20.90 -1.27
C ILE A 206 -13.09 -21.23 -0.07
N GLU A 207 -12.50 -22.43 -0.03
CA GLU A 207 -11.54 -22.81 1.01
C GLU A 207 -10.28 -21.94 1.01
N VAL A 208 -9.75 -21.64 -0.17
CA VAL A 208 -8.62 -20.70 -0.32
C VAL A 208 -9.01 -19.29 0.16
N LEU A 209 -10.23 -18.82 -0.16
CA LEU A 209 -10.72 -17.52 0.30
C LEU A 209 -10.91 -17.45 1.83
N ILE A 210 -11.41 -18.54 2.44
CA ILE A 210 -11.53 -18.65 3.91
C ILE A 210 -10.15 -18.59 4.55
N GLU A 211 -9.17 -19.31 4.01
CA GLU A 211 -7.80 -19.30 4.53
C GLU A 211 -7.16 -17.91 4.41
N ALA A 212 -7.32 -17.23 3.26
CA ALA A 212 -6.83 -15.87 3.09
C ALA A 212 -7.48 -14.89 4.08
N ALA A 213 -8.77 -15.06 4.40
CA ALA A 213 -9.49 -14.23 5.37
C ALA A 213 -8.93 -14.38 6.80
N LYS A 214 -8.44 -15.56 7.22
CA LYS A 214 -7.77 -15.74 8.52
C LYS A 214 -6.58 -14.79 8.71
N TYR A 215 -5.92 -14.46 7.61
CA TYR A 215 -4.75 -13.57 7.58
C TYR A 215 -5.08 -12.16 7.10
N SER A 216 -6.37 -11.82 6.90
CA SER A 216 -6.80 -10.57 6.27
C SER A 216 -6.12 -10.27 4.94
N MET A 217 -5.73 -11.31 4.20
CA MET A 217 -5.10 -11.15 2.90
C MET A 217 -6.17 -10.80 1.85
N PRO A 218 -6.11 -9.64 1.20
CA PRO A 218 -6.94 -9.36 0.05
C PRO A 218 -6.61 -10.33 -1.09
N VAL A 219 -7.64 -10.81 -1.77
CA VAL A 219 -7.51 -11.74 -2.90
C VAL A 219 -7.92 -11.02 -4.18
N ILE A 220 -6.98 -10.83 -5.09
CA ILE A 220 -7.25 -10.27 -6.42
C ILE A 220 -7.45 -11.40 -7.43
N PHE A 221 -8.57 -11.34 -8.15
CA PHE A 221 -8.84 -12.21 -9.28
C PHE A 221 -8.51 -11.49 -10.58
N ASP A 222 -7.66 -12.11 -11.40
CA ASP A 222 -7.59 -11.75 -12.81
C ASP A 222 -8.90 -12.06 -13.53
N THR A 223 -9.39 -11.12 -14.34
CA THR A 223 -10.62 -11.32 -15.10
C THR A 223 -10.43 -11.00 -16.57
N ARG A 224 -11.20 -11.70 -17.41
CA ARG A 224 -11.23 -11.46 -18.85
C ARG A 224 -12.69 -11.39 -19.27
N GLY A 225 -13.23 -10.19 -19.19
CA GLY A 225 -14.58 -9.87 -19.65
C GLY A 225 -15.69 -10.21 -18.65
N LYS A 226 -16.90 -9.77 -19.00
CA LYS A 226 -18.09 -9.74 -18.15
C LYS A 226 -18.43 -11.08 -17.49
N GLY A 227 -18.38 -12.19 -18.21
CA GLY A 227 -18.74 -13.51 -17.68
C GLY A 227 -17.92 -13.88 -16.44
N SER A 228 -16.59 -13.71 -16.51
CA SER A 228 -15.71 -13.99 -15.36
C SER A 228 -15.97 -13.05 -14.18
N ILE A 229 -16.27 -11.77 -14.44
CA ILE A 229 -16.66 -10.80 -13.40
C ILE A 229 -17.91 -11.28 -12.67
N MET A 230 -18.94 -11.72 -13.40
CA MET A 230 -20.20 -12.21 -12.80
C MET A 230 -19.98 -13.47 -11.96
N SER A 231 -19.25 -14.46 -12.49
CA SER A 231 -18.93 -15.68 -11.75
C SER A 231 -18.16 -15.40 -10.46
N ILE A 232 -17.20 -14.46 -10.49
CA ILE A 232 -16.48 -14.03 -9.27
C ILE A 232 -17.43 -13.30 -8.31
N GLY A 233 -18.36 -12.49 -8.82
CA GLY A 233 -19.41 -11.86 -8.01
C GLY A 233 -20.27 -12.87 -7.24
N GLU A 234 -20.62 -13.98 -7.88
CA GLU A 234 -21.34 -15.10 -7.26
C GLU A 234 -20.48 -15.86 -6.24
N LEU A 235 -19.22 -16.10 -6.56
CA LEU A 235 -18.24 -16.71 -5.65
C LEU A 235 -18.11 -15.88 -4.37
N ILE A 236 -17.97 -14.56 -4.48
CA ILE A 236 -17.86 -13.64 -3.34
C ILE A 236 -19.10 -13.78 -2.44
N ARG A 237 -20.30 -13.82 -3.04
CA ARG A 237 -21.55 -14.00 -2.30
C ARG A 237 -21.58 -15.35 -1.57
N SER A 238 -21.20 -16.42 -2.25
CA SER A 238 -21.16 -17.78 -1.70
C SER A 238 -20.15 -17.90 -0.55
N ALA A 239 -18.92 -17.41 -0.75
CA ALA A 239 -17.87 -17.39 0.26
C ALA A 239 -18.27 -16.54 1.47
N ARG A 240 -18.83 -15.34 1.24
CA ARG A 240 -19.36 -14.47 2.31
C ARG A 240 -20.44 -15.17 3.14
N ASN A 241 -21.39 -15.84 2.49
CA ASN A 241 -22.46 -16.56 3.19
C ASN A 241 -21.90 -17.71 4.04
N LYS A 242 -20.96 -18.48 3.48
CA LYS A 242 -20.28 -19.57 4.19
C LYS A 242 -19.47 -19.05 5.39
N ILE A 243 -18.66 -18.01 5.18
CA ILE A 243 -17.89 -17.35 6.25
C ILE A 243 -18.84 -16.82 7.33
N LYS A 244 -19.93 -16.16 6.96
CA LYS A 244 -20.90 -15.64 7.94
C LYS A 244 -21.53 -16.77 8.78
N ALA A 245 -21.81 -17.93 8.17
CA ALA A 245 -22.42 -19.06 8.85
C ALA A 245 -21.43 -19.86 9.73
N GLU A 246 -20.22 -20.09 9.23
CA GLU A 246 -19.25 -21.04 9.84
C GLU A 246 -18.11 -20.32 10.59
N HIS A 247 -17.74 -19.10 10.17
CA HIS A 247 -16.59 -18.34 10.66
C HIS A 247 -16.88 -16.84 10.75
N PRO A 248 -17.92 -16.39 11.49
CA PRO A 248 -18.40 -15.01 11.45
C PRO A 248 -17.33 -13.97 11.84
N ASN A 249 -16.35 -14.36 12.67
CA ASN A 249 -15.20 -13.53 13.04
C ASN A 249 -14.27 -13.21 11.86
N LEU A 250 -14.29 -14.02 10.78
CA LEU A 250 -13.48 -13.79 9.58
C LEU A 250 -14.15 -12.84 8.58
N LEU A 251 -15.44 -12.55 8.72
CA LEU A 251 -16.19 -11.73 7.76
C LEU A 251 -15.61 -10.31 7.56
N PRO A 252 -15.15 -9.59 8.59
CA PRO A 252 -14.50 -8.28 8.42
C PRO A 252 -13.16 -8.36 7.66
N HIS A 253 -12.55 -9.54 7.63
CA HIS A 253 -11.24 -9.80 7.05
C HIS A 253 -11.32 -10.34 5.62
N PHE A 254 -12.50 -10.77 5.17
CA PHE A 254 -12.74 -11.23 3.81
C PHE A 254 -12.78 -10.06 2.82
N LYS A 255 -11.89 -10.08 1.82
CA LYS A 255 -11.74 -8.98 0.84
C LYS A 255 -11.35 -9.54 -0.51
N VAL A 256 -12.10 -9.17 -1.54
CA VAL A 256 -11.85 -9.62 -2.92
C VAL A 256 -11.76 -8.41 -3.85
N ILE A 257 -10.74 -8.42 -4.71
CA ILE A 257 -10.53 -7.44 -5.77
C ILE A 257 -10.83 -8.12 -7.11
N ILE A 258 -11.63 -7.47 -7.95
CA ILE A 258 -11.89 -7.91 -9.33
C ILE A 258 -11.06 -7.04 -10.28
N ALA A 259 -10.06 -7.65 -10.93
CA ALA A 259 -9.16 -6.93 -11.82
C ALA A 259 -9.81 -6.56 -13.15
N HIS A 260 -9.38 -5.44 -13.75
CA HIS A 260 -9.76 -4.98 -15.09
C HIS A 260 -11.27 -4.78 -15.30
N PHE A 261 -12.06 -4.68 -14.23
CA PHE A 261 -13.52 -4.78 -14.36
C PHE A 261 -14.12 -3.63 -15.18
N ALA A 262 -13.47 -2.46 -15.19
CA ALA A 262 -13.95 -1.29 -15.91
C ALA A 262 -13.69 -1.38 -17.43
N GLN A 263 -12.74 -2.22 -17.86
CA GLN A 263 -12.32 -2.30 -19.25
C GLN A 263 -13.44 -2.85 -20.14
N GLY A 264 -13.97 -1.98 -21.02
CA GLY A 264 -15.06 -2.33 -21.93
C GLY A 264 -16.44 -2.42 -21.27
N ASN A 265 -16.58 -2.05 -19.98
CA ASN A 265 -17.82 -2.16 -19.21
C ASN A 265 -18.33 -0.79 -18.71
N VAL A 266 -18.09 0.28 -19.47
CA VAL A 266 -18.68 1.59 -19.21
C VAL A 266 -20.19 1.51 -19.41
N ASP A 267 -20.98 2.05 -18.47
CA ASP A 267 -22.45 1.96 -18.44
C ASP A 267 -23.02 0.53 -18.30
N ASP A 268 -22.20 -0.48 -17.99
CA ASP A 268 -22.68 -1.81 -17.66
C ASP A 268 -23.07 -1.89 -16.17
N TYR A 269 -24.36 -1.66 -15.90
CA TYR A 269 -24.88 -1.64 -14.53
C TYR A 269 -24.88 -3.00 -13.84
N GLU A 270 -24.77 -4.11 -14.58
CA GLU A 270 -24.63 -5.44 -14.00
C GLU A 270 -23.20 -5.63 -13.45
N VAL A 271 -22.20 -5.19 -14.21
CA VAL A 271 -20.81 -5.09 -13.73
C VAL A 271 -20.72 -4.14 -12.54
N TYR A 272 -21.39 -2.99 -12.59
CA TYR A 272 -21.35 -2.04 -11.48
C TYR A 272 -21.96 -2.62 -10.20
N ASN A 273 -23.12 -3.29 -10.29
CA ASN A 273 -23.71 -3.98 -9.13
C ASN A 273 -22.81 -5.11 -8.58
N THR A 274 -22.07 -5.79 -9.45
CA THR A 274 -21.14 -6.84 -9.02
C THR A 274 -19.96 -6.30 -8.23
N ILE A 275 -19.45 -5.11 -8.58
CA ILE A 275 -18.44 -4.42 -7.79
C ILE A 275 -19.03 -3.82 -6.50
N VAL A 276 -20.22 -3.23 -6.60
CA VAL A 276 -20.90 -2.57 -5.48
C VAL A 276 -21.68 -3.59 -4.65
N GLN A 277 -20.92 -4.43 -3.96
CA GLN A 277 -21.39 -5.34 -2.93
C GLN A 277 -20.37 -5.43 -1.78
N PRO A 278 -20.77 -5.89 -0.59
CA PRO A 278 -19.86 -6.03 0.55
C PRO A 278 -18.61 -6.85 0.22
N ASN A 279 -17.49 -6.55 0.87
CA ASN A 279 -16.21 -7.26 0.73
C ASN A 279 -15.56 -7.19 -0.67
N THR A 280 -16.09 -6.37 -1.59
CA THR A 280 -15.64 -6.29 -2.98
C THR A 280 -14.99 -4.96 -3.30
N TYR A 281 -13.95 -5.02 -4.11
CA TYR A 281 -13.23 -3.89 -4.72
C TYR A 281 -13.00 -4.19 -6.20
N GLY A 282 -12.83 -3.16 -7.01
CA GLY A 282 -12.48 -3.26 -8.41
C GLY A 282 -11.18 -2.53 -8.68
N ASP A 283 -10.25 -3.18 -9.37
CA ASP A 283 -9.07 -2.47 -9.89
C ASP A 283 -9.39 -1.82 -11.24
N LEU A 284 -8.76 -0.67 -11.48
CA LEU A 284 -8.99 0.15 -12.67
C LEU A 284 -7.93 -0.08 -13.76
N SER A 285 -7.15 -1.15 -13.68
CA SER A 285 -6.14 -1.41 -14.71
C SER A 285 -6.80 -1.65 -16.08
N MET A 286 -6.05 -1.40 -17.15
CA MET A 286 -6.51 -1.29 -18.55
C MET A 286 -7.41 -0.07 -18.86
N LEU A 287 -8.10 0.51 -17.87
CA LEU A 287 -8.90 1.72 -18.09
C LEU A 287 -8.00 2.90 -18.44
N HIS A 288 -8.30 3.61 -19.53
CA HIS A 288 -7.46 4.72 -20.00
C HIS A 288 -8.23 5.70 -20.89
N GLY A 289 -7.66 6.89 -21.06
CA GLY A 289 -8.12 7.93 -21.99
C GLY A 289 -9.54 8.39 -21.71
N ALA A 290 -10.30 8.71 -22.76
CA ALA A 290 -11.70 9.11 -22.62
C ALA A 290 -12.59 8.03 -21.96
N GLY A 291 -12.20 6.75 -22.08
CA GLY A 291 -12.87 5.64 -21.40
C GLY A 291 -12.83 5.77 -19.88
N ALA A 292 -11.69 6.21 -19.31
CA ALA A 292 -11.58 6.48 -17.88
C ALA A 292 -12.58 7.55 -17.46
N GLY A 293 -12.70 8.62 -18.23
CA GLY A 293 -13.61 9.70 -17.90
C GLY A 293 -15.08 9.35 -17.97
N ASN A 294 -15.46 8.64 -19.02
CA ASN A 294 -16.81 8.13 -19.18
C ASN A 294 -17.17 7.15 -18.05
N PHE A 295 -16.24 6.27 -17.67
CA PHE A 295 -16.42 5.35 -16.54
C PHE A 295 -16.69 6.11 -15.23
N PHE A 296 -15.81 7.01 -14.80
CA PHE A 296 -15.98 7.67 -13.50
C PHE A 296 -17.26 8.48 -13.42
N LYS A 297 -17.60 9.20 -14.51
CA LYS A 297 -18.84 9.97 -14.59
C LYS A 297 -20.06 9.06 -14.51
N SER A 298 -20.07 7.97 -15.28
CA SER A 298 -21.18 7.01 -15.32
C SER A 298 -21.33 6.29 -13.97
N PHE A 299 -20.26 5.69 -13.47
CA PHE A 299 -20.25 4.92 -12.23
C PHE A 299 -20.71 5.75 -11.03
N ARG A 300 -20.17 6.97 -10.86
CA ARG A 300 -20.61 7.89 -9.80
C ARG A 300 -22.09 8.28 -9.94
N LYS A 301 -22.52 8.65 -11.15
CA LYS A 301 -23.92 9.04 -11.40
C LYS A 301 -24.87 7.89 -11.06
N TRP A 302 -24.59 6.70 -11.57
CA TRP A 302 -25.36 5.49 -11.30
C TRP A 302 -25.38 5.18 -9.79
N PHE A 303 -24.24 5.29 -9.11
CA PHE A 303 -24.12 5.02 -7.69
C PHE A 303 -25.03 5.94 -6.85
N ILE A 304 -24.95 7.26 -7.11
CA ILE A 304 -25.72 8.27 -6.38
C ILE A 304 -27.23 8.13 -6.68
N GLN A 305 -27.60 8.03 -7.96
CA GLN A 305 -29.00 7.90 -8.38
C GLN A 305 -29.64 6.61 -7.88
N GLY A 306 -28.87 5.53 -7.80
CA GLY A 306 -29.30 4.24 -7.28
C GLY A 306 -29.23 4.10 -5.76
N ASN A 307 -28.88 5.18 -5.03
CA ASN A 307 -28.71 5.20 -3.57
C ASN A 307 -27.83 4.05 -3.06
N LYS A 308 -26.73 3.80 -3.77
CA LYS A 308 -25.87 2.62 -3.54
C LYS A 308 -25.01 2.72 -2.29
N TYR A 309 -24.93 3.89 -1.67
CA TYR A 309 -24.33 4.07 -0.35
C TYR A 309 -24.91 3.09 0.68
N ASN A 310 -26.22 2.82 0.61
CA ASN A 310 -26.91 1.93 1.54
C ASN A 310 -26.59 0.43 1.37
N VAL A 311 -25.76 0.04 0.39
CA VAL A 311 -25.35 -1.35 0.20
C VAL A 311 -24.45 -1.82 1.35
N ASP A 312 -23.45 -1.02 1.73
CA ASP A 312 -22.53 -1.32 2.84
C ASP A 312 -21.89 -0.08 3.50
N ASN A 313 -22.49 1.10 3.33
CA ASN A 313 -22.05 2.40 3.86
C ASN A 313 -20.71 2.92 3.33
N ARG A 314 -20.24 2.38 2.20
CA ARG A 314 -19.11 2.94 1.44
C ARG A 314 -19.61 3.93 0.39
N ASP A 315 -18.81 4.95 0.10
CA ASP A 315 -19.01 5.81 -1.06
C ASP A 315 -18.45 5.17 -2.35
N TRP A 316 -18.86 5.66 -3.53
CA TRP A 316 -18.51 5.07 -4.83
C TRP A 316 -17.00 4.92 -5.03
N SER A 317 -16.20 5.89 -4.59
CA SER A 317 -14.75 5.88 -4.76
C SER A 317 -14.06 4.86 -3.85
N GLU A 318 -14.71 4.42 -2.77
CA GLU A 318 -14.18 3.42 -1.81
C GLU A 318 -14.23 1.97 -2.33
N TYR A 319 -14.80 1.78 -3.53
CA TYR A 319 -14.80 0.51 -4.26
C TYR A 319 -13.64 0.37 -5.24
N LEU A 320 -12.91 1.45 -5.52
CA LEU A 320 -12.02 1.54 -6.68
C LEU A 320 -10.55 1.57 -6.28
N LEU A 321 -9.70 0.87 -7.03
CA LEU A 321 -8.26 0.83 -6.83
C LEU A 321 -7.53 1.27 -8.11
N PHE A 322 -6.64 2.25 -8.00
CA PHE A 322 -5.68 2.54 -9.06
C PHE A 322 -4.74 1.35 -9.26
N ALA A 323 -4.52 0.98 -10.52
CA ALA A 323 -3.77 -0.20 -10.91
C ALA A 323 -3.23 -0.03 -12.33
N THR A 324 -2.02 -0.51 -12.61
CA THR A 324 -1.39 -0.36 -13.93
C THR A 324 -1.37 -1.61 -14.77
N ASP A 325 -1.31 -2.79 -14.13
CA ASP A 325 -1.05 -4.08 -14.78
C ASP A 325 0.28 -4.08 -15.56
N TYR A 326 1.29 -3.42 -15.00
CA TYR A 326 2.65 -3.43 -15.53
C TYR A 326 3.28 -4.83 -15.36
N PRO A 327 3.99 -5.39 -16.37
CA PRO A 327 4.43 -4.78 -17.62
C PRO A 327 3.55 -5.05 -18.84
N TYR A 328 2.36 -5.61 -18.69
CA TYR A 328 1.44 -5.82 -19.83
C TYR A 328 0.99 -4.50 -20.44
N PHE A 329 0.82 -3.46 -19.61
CA PHE A 329 0.48 -2.13 -20.06
C PHE A 329 1.61 -1.13 -19.77
N GLY A 330 1.90 -0.31 -20.78
CA GLY A 330 2.97 0.69 -20.72
C GLY A 330 2.58 1.97 -19.98
N ASP A 331 3.57 2.81 -19.79
CA ASP A 331 3.50 4.10 -19.09
C ASP A 331 2.41 5.05 -19.64
N ALA A 332 2.20 5.06 -20.96
CA ALA A 332 1.13 5.84 -21.59
C ALA A 332 -0.30 5.38 -21.23
N HIS A 333 -0.49 4.12 -20.82
CA HIS A 333 -1.81 3.66 -20.36
C HIS A 333 -2.07 4.13 -18.93
N ALA A 334 -1.11 3.91 -18.04
CA ALA A 334 -1.17 4.34 -16.65
C ALA A 334 -1.33 5.86 -16.53
N GLU A 335 -0.56 6.63 -17.30
CA GLU A 335 -0.65 8.10 -17.31
C GLU A 335 -2.07 8.59 -17.67
N LYS A 336 -2.71 8.04 -18.71
CA LYS A 336 -4.06 8.47 -19.11
C LYS A 336 -5.13 8.17 -18.07
N LEU A 337 -4.98 7.11 -17.26
CA LEU A 337 -5.87 6.86 -16.12
C LEU A 337 -5.66 7.91 -15.03
N LEU A 338 -4.39 8.13 -14.67
CA LEU A 338 -3.99 9.02 -13.58
C LEU A 338 -4.35 10.47 -13.84
N ILE A 339 -4.06 10.98 -15.05
CA ILE A 339 -4.41 12.36 -15.45
C ILE A 339 -5.89 12.60 -15.28
N TYR A 340 -6.74 11.63 -15.64
CA TYR A 340 -8.17 11.83 -15.46
C TYR A 340 -8.53 12.06 -13.99
N VAL A 341 -8.02 11.26 -13.06
CA VAL A 341 -8.34 11.38 -11.62
C VAL A 341 -7.90 12.73 -11.04
N ILE A 342 -6.95 13.42 -11.67
CA ILE A 342 -6.36 14.67 -11.16
C ILE A 342 -6.64 15.89 -12.06
N ASN A 343 -7.44 15.75 -13.12
CA ASN A 343 -7.73 16.88 -14.02
C ASN A 343 -8.99 17.65 -13.63
N LYS A 344 -9.16 18.82 -14.28
CA LYS A 344 -10.31 19.70 -14.08
C LYS A 344 -11.64 18.98 -14.33
N GLN A 345 -11.71 18.16 -15.38
CA GLN A 345 -12.94 17.46 -15.76
C GLN A 345 -13.45 16.52 -14.65
N PHE A 346 -12.56 15.84 -13.92
CA PHE A 346 -12.95 14.98 -12.82
C PHE A 346 -13.68 15.75 -11.72
N PHE A 347 -13.14 16.91 -11.32
CA PHE A 347 -13.76 17.78 -10.31
C PHE A 347 -15.02 18.47 -10.81
N ASP A 348 -15.00 19.02 -12.03
CA ASP A 348 -16.16 19.68 -12.63
C ASP A 348 -17.37 18.74 -12.79
N THR A 349 -17.13 17.44 -12.91
CA THR A 349 -18.20 16.44 -13.00
C THR A 349 -18.67 15.92 -11.65
N GLY A 350 -18.11 16.40 -10.53
CA GLY A 350 -18.50 16.06 -9.16
C GLY A 350 -17.51 15.17 -8.41
N GLY A 351 -16.28 15.02 -8.88
CA GLY A 351 -15.22 14.33 -8.14
C GLY A 351 -14.62 15.21 -7.04
N THR A 352 -14.10 14.59 -5.98
CA THR A 352 -13.52 15.29 -4.83
C THR A 352 -12.07 14.88 -4.58
N ILE A 353 -11.36 15.64 -3.73
CA ILE A 353 -10.02 15.24 -3.26
C ILE A 353 -10.08 13.93 -2.44
N ALA A 354 -11.17 13.70 -1.70
CA ALA A 354 -11.38 12.46 -0.98
C ALA A 354 -11.50 11.27 -1.95
N ASP A 355 -12.22 11.43 -3.07
CA ASP A 355 -12.32 10.40 -4.10
C ASP A 355 -10.96 10.08 -4.72
N ALA A 356 -10.19 11.11 -5.09
CA ALA A 356 -8.85 10.94 -5.61
C ALA A 356 -7.95 10.20 -4.60
N ARG A 357 -8.03 10.55 -3.31
CA ARG A 357 -7.28 9.88 -2.23
C ARG A 357 -7.67 8.40 -2.08
N ASN A 358 -8.97 8.11 -2.09
CA ASN A 358 -9.51 6.76 -2.03
C ASN A 358 -9.00 5.90 -3.18
N ILE A 359 -9.20 6.36 -4.41
CA ILE A 359 -8.85 5.66 -5.65
C ILE A 359 -7.33 5.44 -5.74
N LEU A 360 -6.53 6.48 -5.50
CA LEU A 360 -5.10 6.45 -5.80
C LEU A 360 -4.27 5.64 -4.80
N GLY A 361 -4.76 5.36 -3.59
CA GLY A 361 -3.99 4.51 -2.67
C GLY A 361 -4.62 4.22 -1.31
N LEU A 362 -5.53 5.05 -0.82
CA LEU A 362 -6.10 4.85 0.51
C LEU A 362 -6.93 3.55 0.61
N ASN A 363 -7.68 3.19 -0.43
CA ASN A 363 -8.39 1.91 -0.47
C ASN A 363 -7.42 0.73 -0.42
N GLN A 364 -6.29 0.82 -1.15
CA GLN A 364 -5.28 -0.23 -1.12
C GLN A 364 -4.66 -0.39 0.27
N LEU A 365 -4.46 0.70 1.04
CA LEU A 365 -4.01 0.61 2.43
C LEU A 365 -5.04 -0.06 3.33
N ARG A 366 -6.31 0.35 3.24
CA ARG A 366 -7.42 -0.16 4.06
C ARG A 366 -7.61 -1.65 3.94
N ILE A 367 -7.24 -2.26 2.80
CA ILE A 367 -7.41 -3.69 2.59
C ILE A 367 -6.24 -4.54 3.09
N LEU A 368 -5.07 -3.95 3.38
CA LEU A 368 -3.88 -4.72 3.77
C LEU A 368 -4.00 -5.31 5.18
N PRO A 369 -3.40 -6.50 5.43
CA PRO A 369 -3.48 -7.18 6.72
C PRO A 369 -3.12 -6.30 7.92
N GLU A 370 -2.09 -5.47 7.77
CA GLU A 370 -1.52 -4.67 8.86
C GLU A 370 -2.48 -3.62 9.42
N TYR A 371 -3.49 -3.23 8.63
CA TYR A 371 -4.51 -2.27 9.05
C TYR A 371 -5.78 -2.92 9.58
N ASN A 372 -5.87 -4.26 9.52
CA ASN A 372 -7.07 -5.03 9.85
C ASN A 372 -6.85 -6.07 10.94
N LEU A 373 -5.61 -6.49 11.15
CA LEU A 373 -5.22 -7.36 12.25
C LEU A 373 -4.39 -6.57 13.27
N PRO A 374 -4.53 -6.87 14.57
CA PRO A 374 -3.66 -6.33 15.59
C PRO A 374 -2.19 -6.54 15.25
N GLN A 375 -1.41 -5.46 15.28
CA GLN A 375 0.04 -5.56 15.15
C GLN A 375 0.65 -5.65 16.55
N VAL A 376 0.80 -6.88 17.03
CA VAL A 376 1.41 -7.22 18.32
C VAL A 376 2.80 -7.84 18.15
N PRO A 377 3.77 -7.63 19.05
CA PRO A 377 5.06 -8.30 18.95
C PRO A 377 4.95 -9.81 19.07
N ASP A 378 5.85 -10.53 18.41
CA ASP A 378 5.94 -11.99 18.55
C ASP A 378 6.66 -12.40 19.85
N GLN A 379 7.25 -11.44 20.57
CA GLN A 379 8.08 -11.69 21.76
C GLN A 379 7.49 -11.18 23.07
N ALA A 380 7.83 -11.90 24.15
CA ALA A 380 7.50 -11.53 25.52
C ALA A 380 8.53 -10.61 26.19
N LYS A 381 9.76 -10.51 25.67
CA LYS A 381 10.85 -9.75 26.33
C LYS A 381 10.77 -8.27 25.98
N SER A 382 10.72 -7.44 27.02
CA SER A 382 10.82 -5.99 26.86
C SER A 382 12.17 -5.61 26.24
N LYS A 383 12.13 -4.75 25.23
CA LYS A 383 13.31 -4.12 24.62
C LYS A 383 13.32 -2.64 24.98
N PRO A 384 14.51 -2.04 25.18
CA PRO A 384 14.59 -0.64 25.55
C PRO A 384 14.04 0.26 24.45
N SER A 385 13.54 1.41 24.87
CA SER A 385 13.09 2.47 23.97
C SER A 385 14.08 3.62 23.98
N THR A 386 14.03 4.48 22.97
CA THR A 386 14.91 5.65 22.90
C THR A 386 14.09 6.89 22.59
N MET A 387 14.08 7.84 23.53
CA MET A 387 13.63 9.19 23.30
C MET A 387 14.81 9.99 22.76
N ILE A 388 14.60 10.65 21.63
CA ILE A 388 15.63 11.38 20.90
C ILE A 388 15.20 12.83 20.86
N ALA A 389 15.98 13.68 21.53
CA ALA A 389 15.72 15.11 21.64
C ALA A 389 16.95 15.89 21.17
N ASN A 390 16.75 17.00 20.50
CA ASN A 390 17.84 17.91 20.15
C ASN A 390 17.77 19.16 21.03
N PRO A 391 18.60 19.31 22.07
CA PRO A 391 18.63 20.53 22.86
C PRO A 391 19.05 21.75 22.02
N ASP A 392 19.83 21.53 20.95
CA ASP A 392 20.43 22.57 20.12
C ASP A 392 19.62 22.82 18.83
N TYR A 393 18.32 22.48 18.81
CA TYR A 393 17.46 22.66 17.64
C TYR A 393 17.47 24.10 17.11
N ASN A 394 17.49 25.09 18.01
CA ASN A 394 17.51 26.50 17.63
C ASN A 394 18.81 26.92 16.92
N GLU A 395 19.90 26.15 17.10
CA GLU A 395 21.22 26.44 16.51
C GLU A 395 21.41 25.71 15.18
N ASN A 396 21.00 24.43 15.10
CA ASN A 396 21.28 23.59 13.93
C ASN A 396 20.04 23.23 13.09
N SER A 397 18.82 23.54 13.57
CA SER A 397 17.54 23.23 12.91
C SER A 397 17.30 21.74 12.61
N ILE A 398 18.00 20.82 13.28
CA ILE A 398 17.84 19.36 13.10
C ILE A 398 16.82 18.87 14.12
N SER A 399 15.65 18.38 13.70
CA SER A 399 14.68 17.89 14.70
C SER A 399 15.13 16.58 15.37
N GLY A 400 14.58 16.28 16.55
CA GLY A 400 14.77 14.96 17.18
C GLY A 400 14.37 13.80 16.24
N TYR A 401 13.37 14.04 15.38
CA TYR A 401 12.95 13.10 14.34
C TYR A 401 14.03 12.89 13.27
N ASP A 402 14.67 13.97 12.81
CA ASP A 402 15.74 13.89 11.82
C ASP A 402 16.96 13.16 12.38
N MET A 403 17.32 13.40 13.65
CA MET A 403 18.37 12.65 14.35
C MET A 403 18.05 11.17 14.43
N ALA A 404 16.81 10.83 14.75
CA ALA A 404 16.34 9.45 14.80
C ALA A 404 16.44 8.75 13.43
N ILE A 405 16.11 9.46 12.34
CA ILE A 405 16.27 8.94 10.97
C ILE A 405 17.75 8.74 10.64
N LYS A 406 18.63 9.68 10.99
CA LYS A 406 20.07 9.56 10.76
C LYS A 406 20.68 8.39 11.54
N ALA A 407 20.23 8.15 12.78
CA ALA A 407 20.62 6.99 13.56
C ALA A 407 20.14 5.68 12.91
N LEU A 408 18.89 5.64 12.41
CA LEU A 408 18.35 4.50 11.68
C LEU A 408 19.16 4.20 10.41
N ALA A 409 19.49 5.22 9.62
CA ALA A 409 20.31 5.11 8.42
C ALA A 409 21.70 4.50 8.72
N LYS A 410 22.35 4.96 9.80
CA LYS A 410 23.64 4.42 10.26
C LYS A 410 23.53 2.93 10.57
N LEU A 411 22.51 2.51 11.32
CA LEU A 411 22.31 1.11 11.69
C LEU A 411 21.98 0.19 10.48
N ILE A 412 21.30 0.72 9.46
CA ILE A 412 21.06 0.01 8.19
C ILE A 412 22.38 -0.22 7.44
N VAL A 413 23.22 0.82 7.34
CA VAL A 413 24.52 0.76 6.68
C VAL A 413 25.49 -0.19 7.42
N GLU A 414 25.45 -0.17 8.75
CA GLU A 414 26.17 -1.12 9.61
C GLU A 414 25.58 -2.55 9.59
N ASN A 415 24.53 -2.78 8.80
CA ASN A 415 23.87 -4.07 8.63
C ASN A 415 23.41 -4.70 9.97
N LYS A 416 22.92 -3.86 10.90
CA LYS A 416 22.37 -4.32 12.19
C LYS A 416 20.99 -4.94 12.03
N PHE A 417 20.17 -4.38 11.14
CA PHE A 417 18.85 -4.89 10.82
C PHE A 417 18.48 -4.63 9.35
N ASP A 418 17.37 -5.22 8.92
CA ASP A 418 16.72 -4.98 7.63
C ASP A 418 15.30 -4.45 7.84
N ILE A 419 14.76 -3.66 6.91
CA ILE A 419 13.34 -3.28 6.96
C ILE A 419 12.55 -4.32 6.17
N LYS A 420 11.67 -5.06 6.84
CA LYS A 420 10.79 -6.06 6.21
C LYS A 420 9.50 -5.45 5.71
N LYS A 421 8.89 -4.54 6.48
CA LYS A 421 7.61 -3.89 6.15
C LYS A 421 7.59 -2.44 6.62
N PHE A 422 6.88 -1.62 5.87
CA PHE A 422 6.69 -0.19 6.12
C PHE A 422 5.18 0.13 6.17
N CYS A 423 4.70 0.60 7.32
CA CYS A 423 3.29 0.93 7.54
C CYS A 423 3.14 2.39 7.96
N LEU A 424 2.25 3.11 7.26
CA LEU A 424 1.88 4.49 7.55
C LEU A 424 0.96 4.57 8.76
N GLN A 425 1.17 5.56 9.62
CA GLN A 425 0.22 5.93 10.66
C GLN A 425 -0.60 7.16 10.22
N PHE A 426 -1.81 7.25 10.75
CA PHE A 426 -2.73 8.36 10.57
C PHE A 426 -2.96 9.03 11.92
N HIS A 427 -3.43 10.27 11.92
CA HIS A 427 -3.82 10.95 13.14
C HIS A 427 -5.14 10.37 13.67
N GLU A 428 -6.28 11.00 13.42
CA GLU A 428 -7.55 10.55 14.02
C GLU A 428 -8.41 9.71 13.08
N SER A 429 -8.16 9.83 11.77
CA SER A 429 -8.93 9.19 10.72
C SER A 429 -8.04 8.96 9.50
N TRP A 430 -8.54 8.19 8.53
CA TRP A 430 -7.89 7.95 7.24
C TRP A 430 -7.61 9.23 6.42
N GLU A 431 -8.20 10.36 6.78
CA GLU A 431 -8.04 11.63 6.06
C GLU A 431 -6.72 12.34 6.38
N ASN A 432 -6.14 12.04 7.55
CA ASN A 432 -5.04 12.81 8.11
C ASN A 432 -3.81 11.90 8.26
N LEU A 433 -3.01 11.81 7.19
CA LEU A 433 -1.76 11.06 7.19
C LEU A 433 -0.76 11.70 8.17
N SER A 434 -0.20 10.91 9.09
CA SER A 434 0.89 11.33 9.99
C SER A 434 2.23 11.10 9.30
N ASP A 435 3.28 11.79 9.76
CA ASP A 435 4.67 11.45 9.42
C ASP A 435 5.18 10.26 10.26
N ASP A 436 4.44 9.83 11.28
CA ASP A 436 4.78 8.69 12.12
C ASP A 436 4.55 7.36 11.37
N VAL A 437 5.38 6.36 11.69
CA VAL A 437 5.37 5.07 10.98
C VAL A 437 5.61 3.89 11.90
N LEU A 438 5.10 2.73 11.50
CA LEU A 438 5.49 1.45 12.06
C LEU A 438 6.37 0.70 11.06
N LEU A 439 7.58 0.35 11.49
CA LEU A 439 8.48 -0.51 10.73
C LEU A 439 8.42 -1.91 11.29
N THR A 440 8.27 -2.93 10.45
CA THR A 440 8.68 -4.29 10.83
C THR A 440 10.10 -4.48 10.34
N THR A 441 11.01 -4.75 11.26
CA THR A 441 12.44 -4.91 11.00
C THR A 441 12.88 -6.33 11.29
N ILE A 442 13.97 -6.79 10.68
CA ILE A 442 14.60 -8.08 10.98
C ILE A 442 16.00 -7.82 11.54
N ALA A 443 16.23 -8.13 12.81
CA ALA A 443 17.56 -8.10 13.41
C ALA A 443 18.47 -9.13 12.74
N LYS A 444 19.63 -8.72 12.20
CA LYS A 444 20.50 -9.62 11.43
C LYS A 444 21.17 -10.69 12.30
N SER A 445 21.48 -10.38 13.56
CA SER A 445 22.14 -11.31 14.49
C SER A 445 21.24 -12.51 14.84
N LYS A 446 19.97 -12.24 15.15
CA LYS A 446 19.01 -13.23 15.67
C LYS A 446 17.95 -13.68 14.67
N LYS A 447 17.89 -13.05 13.49
CA LYS A 447 16.81 -13.22 12.50
C LYS A 447 15.42 -12.99 13.10
N GLU A 448 15.35 -12.06 14.05
CA GLU A 448 14.15 -11.77 14.82
C GLU A 448 13.37 -10.61 14.20
N GLU A 449 12.05 -10.74 14.09
CA GLU A 449 11.17 -9.64 13.69
C GLU A 449 10.85 -8.71 14.86
N ILE A 450 11.09 -7.40 14.63
CA ILE A 450 10.86 -6.35 15.62
C ILE A 450 9.97 -5.28 14.98
N LYS A 451 8.80 -5.07 15.59
CA LYS A 451 7.88 -3.98 15.23
C LYS A 451 8.35 -2.70 15.95
N LEU A 452 8.98 -1.80 15.20
CA LEU A 452 9.57 -0.57 15.68
C LEU A 452 8.65 0.60 15.35
N LEU A 453 8.11 1.23 16.38
CA LEU A 453 7.37 2.47 16.25
C LEU A 453 8.33 3.64 16.15
N PHE A 454 8.07 4.53 15.21
CA PHE A 454 8.83 5.74 14.97
C PHE A 454 7.87 6.92 15.00
N MET A 455 7.92 7.74 16.04
CA MET A 455 6.89 8.77 16.27
C MET A 455 7.45 10.10 16.78
N THR A 456 6.78 11.18 16.39
CA THR A 456 7.01 12.52 16.92
C THR A 456 6.25 12.70 18.23
N ILE A 457 6.94 13.03 19.32
CA ILE A 457 6.31 13.29 20.63
C ILE A 457 6.06 14.80 20.81
N LEU A 458 7.09 15.60 20.55
CA LEU A 458 7.01 17.05 20.54
C LEU A 458 7.53 17.53 19.20
N LYS A 459 6.69 18.24 18.46
CA LYS A 459 7.02 18.74 17.12
C LYS A 459 8.38 19.43 17.14
N GLN A 460 9.27 19.02 16.23
CA GLN A 460 10.67 19.47 16.09
C GLN A 460 11.61 19.11 17.25
N GLN A 461 11.13 19.01 18.48
CA GLN A 461 11.98 18.89 19.67
C GLN A 461 12.32 17.44 20.04
N ALA A 462 11.33 16.54 20.03
CA ALA A 462 11.50 15.20 20.56
C ALA A 462 10.76 14.14 19.74
N SER A 463 11.40 12.99 19.59
CA SER A 463 10.83 11.80 18.94
C SER A 463 11.08 10.56 19.77
N LEU A 464 10.24 9.55 19.60
CA LEU A 464 10.35 8.26 20.25
C LEU A 464 10.55 7.20 19.19
N VAL A 465 11.58 6.38 19.38
CA VAL A 465 11.83 5.15 18.63
C VAL A 465 11.77 4.00 19.60
N ALA A 466 10.77 3.14 19.44
CA ALA A 466 10.43 2.16 20.45
C ALA A 466 9.94 0.84 19.85
N PRO A 467 10.50 -0.32 20.24
CA PRO A 467 9.93 -1.62 19.92
C PRO A 467 8.56 -1.75 20.58
N LEU A 468 7.52 -2.16 19.87
CA LEU A 468 6.24 -2.49 20.49
C LEU A 468 6.48 -3.55 21.60
N GLN A 469 5.89 -3.34 22.78
CA GLN A 469 6.06 -4.23 23.92
C GLN A 469 5.01 -5.34 23.93
N ALA A 470 5.26 -6.42 24.67
CA ALA A 470 4.30 -7.51 24.84
C ALA A 470 2.94 -6.95 25.27
N HIS A 471 1.86 -7.41 24.64
CA HIS A 471 0.48 -6.96 24.85
C HIS A 471 0.09 -5.59 24.29
N MET A 472 1.02 -4.84 23.70
CA MET A 472 0.72 -3.55 23.08
C MET A 472 0.37 -3.71 21.60
N GLU A 473 -0.74 -3.09 21.20
CA GLU A 473 -1.17 -3.03 19.81
C GLU A 473 -0.78 -1.67 19.19
N TRP A 474 -0.25 -1.71 17.97
CA TRP A 474 -0.09 -0.50 17.17
C TRP A 474 -1.44 0.13 16.83
N LYS A 475 -1.58 1.43 17.11
CA LYS A 475 -2.74 2.21 16.70
C LYS A 475 -2.46 2.86 15.35
N LYS A 476 -3.09 2.36 14.29
CA LYS A 476 -3.04 2.99 12.97
C LYS A 476 -3.58 4.43 12.96
N PHE A 477 -4.47 4.79 13.89
CA PHE A 477 -5.00 6.14 14.12
C PHE A 477 -4.36 6.80 15.34
N GLY A 478 -3.02 6.89 15.30
CA GLY A 478 -2.23 7.69 16.22
C GLY A 478 -2.42 7.36 17.70
N TYR A 479 -1.79 8.19 18.53
CA TYR A 479 -1.94 8.16 19.98
C TYR A 479 -2.27 9.57 20.45
N LYS A 480 -3.14 9.70 21.44
CA LYS A 480 -3.48 10.98 22.05
C LYS A 480 -2.92 10.99 23.47
N TYR A 481 -1.95 11.87 23.72
CA TYR A 481 -1.16 11.90 24.97
C TYR A 481 -1.98 11.90 26.27
N PHE A 482 -3.16 12.53 26.26
CA PHE A 482 -4.06 12.63 27.42
C PHE A 482 -5.22 11.63 27.41
N ASN A 483 -5.24 10.69 26.46
CA ASN A 483 -6.22 9.62 26.48
C ASN A 483 -5.81 8.59 27.55
N PRO A 484 -6.68 8.29 28.55
CA PRO A 484 -6.36 7.30 29.58
C PRO A 484 -5.93 5.94 29.02
N MET A 485 -6.48 5.52 27.87
CA MET A 485 -6.11 4.27 27.21
C MET A 485 -4.72 4.32 26.56
N ASP A 486 -4.19 5.50 26.24
CA ASP A 486 -2.84 5.69 25.69
C ASP A 486 -1.80 5.92 26.80
N ARG A 487 -2.24 6.19 28.03
CA ARG A 487 -1.34 6.44 29.17
C ARG A 487 -0.54 5.19 29.54
N GLU A 488 -1.16 4.03 29.55
CA GLU A 488 -0.47 2.74 29.79
C GLU A 488 0.60 2.48 28.73
N PHE A 489 0.29 2.81 27.48
CA PHE A 489 1.23 2.72 26.37
C PHE A 489 2.49 3.56 26.64
N PHE A 490 2.34 4.85 26.97
CA PHE A 490 3.49 5.71 27.23
C PHE A 490 4.21 5.37 28.53
N ALA A 491 3.50 4.98 29.58
CA ALA A 491 4.09 4.60 30.86
C ALA A 491 5.07 3.42 30.71
N THR A 492 4.68 2.38 29.96
CA THR A 492 5.54 1.22 29.70
C THR A 492 6.81 1.62 28.95
N PHE A 493 6.71 2.52 27.96
CA PHE A 493 7.89 2.98 27.22
C PHE A 493 8.86 3.77 28.08
N PHE A 494 8.36 4.64 28.97
CA PHE A 494 9.20 5.47 29.81
C PHE A 494 9.89 4.70 30.96
N GLN A 495 9.46 3.48 31.29
CA GLN A 495 10.13 2.65 32.29
C GLN A 495 11.55 2.23 31.88
N GLN A 496 11.79 2.02 30.58
CA GLN A 496 13.06 1.55 30.03
C GLN A 496 13.47 2.40 28.82
N CYS A 497 13.40 3.73 28.99
CA CYS A 497 13.71 4.69 27.94
C CYS A 497 15.09 5.31 28.15
N TYR A 498 15.96 5.20 27.14
CA TYR A 498 17.18 5.99 27.05
C TYR A 498 16.89 7.37 26.44
N LEU A 499 17.59 8.40 26.91
CA LEU A 499 17.53 9.74 26.34
C LEU A 499 18.78 10.00 25.50
N ALA A 500 18.63 10.05 24.17
CA ALA A 500 19.69 10.48 23.27
C ALA A 500 19.56 11.97 22.96
N THR A 501 20.65 12.72 23.13
CA THR A 501 20.73 14.16 22.85
C THR A 501 21.53 14.48 21.58
N ASP A 502 22.13 13.47 20.95
CA ASP A 502 22.90 13.58 19.72
C ASP A 502 22.73 12.32 18.85
N GLN A 503 23.15 12.40 17.58
CA GLN A 503 22.99 11.31 16.62
C GLN A 503 23.80 10.06 16.98
N LEU A 504 24.98 10.21 17.59
CA LEU A 504 25.85 9.08 17.93
C LEU A 504 25.24 8.27 19.06
N LYS A 505 24.78 8.94 20.13
CA LYS A 505 24.05 8.31 21.23
C LYS A 505 22.74 7.69 20.77
N ALA A 506 22.02 8.32 19.85
CA ALA A 506 20.81 7.76 19.29
C ALA A 506 21.10 6.41 18.60
N ALA A 507 22.15 6.32 17.78
CA ALA A 507 22.54 5.06 17.16
C ALA A 507 23.03 4.03 18.18
N GLU A 508 23.80 4.46 19.19
CA GLU A 508 24.29 3.60 20.28
C GLU A 508 23.12 2.98 21.07
N TYR A 509 22.13 3.78 21.48
CA TYR A 509 20.99 3.31 22.27
C TYR A 509 19.98 2.49 21.47
N LEU A 510 19.90 2.70 20.16
CA LEU A 510 19.06 1.87 19.28
C LEU A 510 19.72 0.53 18.91
N SER A 511 21.05 0.45 18.88
CA SER A 511 21.78 -0.77 18.49
C SER A 511 21.42 -2.01 19.35
N PRO A 512 21.28 -1.94 20.69
CA PRO A 512 20.84 -3.06 21.53
C PRO A 512 19.50 -3.68 21.14
N ILE A 513 18.58 -2.92 20.50
CA ILE A 513 17.30 -3.46 20.03
C ILE A 513 17.52 -4.61 19.04
N PHE A 514 18.57 -4.49 18.22
CA PHE A 514 18.89 -5.39 17.09
C PHE A 514 20.04 -6.37 17.37
N SER A 515 20.60 -6.35 18.58
CA SER A 515 21.74 -7.19 18.97
C SER A 515 21.30 -8.57 19.42
#